data_AF-A0A8J9S762-F1
#
_entry.id   AF-A0A8J9S762-F1
#
_cell.length_a   1.000
_cell.length_b   1.000
_cell.length_c   1.000
_cell.angle_alpha   90.00
_cell.angle_beta   90.00
_cell.angle_gamma   90.00
#
_symmetry.space_group_name_H-M   'P 1'
#
loop_
_entity.id
_entity.type
_entity.pdbx_description
1 polymer ?
#
loop_
_entity_poly.entity_id
_entity_poly.type
_entity_poly.pdbx_seq_one_letter_code
_entity_poly.pdbx_strand_id
1 'polypeptide(L)'
;RWVVMVPNVIPGERVRVAVFRNFNNYSEADLVTVLEPSPDRVVPHCPLAADCGGCQLQHVSIESQRRWKTTLVQEGLAQYGLTDVTVAPTLGTDQTYGYRSKLTPHYDAPAKQ
;
A
#
# COMPACT_ATOMS: atom_id res chain seq x y z
N ARG A 1 -11.37 16.45 -12.91
CA ARG A 1 -10.37 15.43 -13.28
C ARG A 1 -10.88 14.10 -12.78
N TRP A 2 -10.98 13.08 -13.64
CA TRP A 2 -11.43 11.76 -13.23
C TRP A 2 -10.29 11.01 -12.53
N VAL A 3 -10.60 10.27 -11.47
CA VAL A 3 -9.62 9.50 -10.68
C VAL A 3 -9.93 8.02 -10.81
N VAL A 4 -8.91 7.19 -11.00
CA VAL A 4 -9.04 5.72 -11.00
C VAL A 4 -8.23 5.18 -9.84
N MET A 5 -8.90 4.50 -8.91
CA MET A 5 -8.30 3.86 -7.76
C MET A 5 -7.91 2.43 -8.11
N VAL A 6 -6.65 2.09 -7.91
CA VAL A 6 -6.08 0.80 -8.28
C VAL A 6 -5.22 0.30 -7.12
N PRO A 7 -5.47 -0.89 -6.56
CA PRO A 7 -4.60 -1.48 -5.55
C PRO A 7 -3.29 -1.98 -6.16
N ASN A 8 -2.26 -2.17 -5.33
CA ASN A 8 -0.98 -2.80 -5.69
C ASN A 8 -0.13 -2.05 -6.76
N VAL A 9 -0.39 -0.76 -6.96
CA VAL A 9 0.39 0.13 -7.83
C VAL A 9 1.15 1.16 -7.00
N ILE A 10 2.28 1.63 -7.53
CA ILE A 10 3.12 2.63 -6.89
C ILE A 10 3.33 3.84 -7.80
N PRO A 11 3.59 5.04 -7.26
CA PRO A 11 3.90 6.21 -8.08
C PRO A 11 5.06 5.98 -9.06
N GLY A 12 4.92 6.49 -10.27
CA GLY A 12 5.91 6.36 -11.34
C GLY A 12 5.70 5.17 -12.27
N GLU A 13 4.69 4.33 -12.04
CA GLU A 13 4.44 3.15 -12.88
C GLU A 13 3.56 3.41 -14.09
N ARG A 14 3.84 2.66 -15.16
CA ARG A 14 2.90 2.47 -16.27
C ARG A 14 2.23 1.11 -16.10
N VAL A 15 0.91 1.10 -15.95
CA VAL A 15 0.13 -0.11 -15.65
C VAL A 15 -1.02 -0.30 -16.63
N ARG A 16 -1.42 -1.56 -16.83
CA ARG A 16 -2.70 -1.94 -17.44
C ARG A 16 -3.65 -2.32 -16.34
N VAL A 17 -4.87 -1.79 -16.40
CA VAL A 17 -5.90 -2.00 -15.38
C VAL A 17 -7.23 -2.38 -16.01
N ALA A 18 -8.08 -3.08 -15.26
CA ALA A 18 -9.43 -3.44 -15.66
C ALA A 18 -10.42 -2.72 -14.74
N VAL A 19 -11.15 -1.73 -15.27
CA VAL A 19 -12.19 -1.02 -14.52
C VAL A 19 -13.37 -1.96 -14.30
N PHE A 20 -13.73 -2.20 -13.03
CA PHE A 20 -14.87 -3.05 -12.68
C PHE A 20 -16.04 -2.25 -12.08
N ARG A 21 -15.80 -1.01 -11.62
CA ARG A 21 -16.85 -0.17 -11.02
C ARG A 21 -16.64 1.31 -11.30
N ASN A 22 -17.74 2.02 -11.54
CA ASN A 22 -17.76 3.47 -11.73
C ASN A 22 -18.67 4.13 -10.68
N PHE A 23 -18.22 5.25 -10.14
CA PHE A 23 -18.96 6.14 -9.26
C PHE A 23 -19.11 7.52 -9.92
N ASN A 24 -19.77 8.45 -9.24
CA ASN A 24 -20.02 9.79 -9.79
C ASN A 24 -18.73 10.61 -10.02
N ASN A 25 -17.64 10.29 -9.32
CA ASN A 25 -16.41 11.09 -9.31
C ASN A 25 -15.10 10.26 -9.44
N TYR A 26 -15.18 8.93 -9.43
CA TYR A 26 -14.02 8.04 -9.58
C TYR A 26 -14.42 6.66 -10.11
N SER A 27 -13.43 5.89 -10.52
CA SER A 27 -13.59 4.46 -10.86
C SER A 27 -12.69 3.61 -9.97
N GLU A 28 -13.10 2.37 -9.72
CA GLU A 28 -12.25 1.33 -9.17
C GLU A 28 -11.83 0.38 -10.28
N ALA A 29 -10.57 -0.04 -10.24
CA ALA A 29 -10.01 -0.96 -11.21
C ALA A 29 -9.02 -1.92 -10.56
N ASP A 30 -8.94 -3.13 -11.11
CA ASP A 30 -7.93 -4.11 -10.74
C ASP A 30 -6.67 -3.94 -11.58
N LEU A 31 -5.51 -4.14 -10.95
CA LEU A 31 -4.23 -4.21 -11.64
C LEU A 31 -4.17 -5.49 -12.49
N VAL A 32 -4.05 -5.34 -13.81
CA VAL A 32 -3.87 -6.47 -14.74
C VAL A 32 -2.38 -6.78 -14.90
N THR A 33 -1.56 -5.75 -15.16
CA THR A 33 -0.11 -5.92 -15.28
C THR A 33 0.62 -4.59 -15.14
N VAL A 34 1.84 -4.64 -14.60
CA VAL A 34 2.77 -3.52 -14.59
C VAL A 34 3.61 -3.59 -15.86
N LEU A 35 3.50 -2.57 -16.71
CA LEU A 35 4.21 -2.46 -17.98
C LEU A 35 5.60 -1.86 -17.78
N GLU A 36 5.70 -0.83 -16.94
CA GLU A 36 6.96 -0.21 -16.54
C GLU A 36 6.96 -0.06 -15.01
N PRO A 37 7.77 -0.86 -14.30
CA PRO A 37 7.85 -0.78 -12.85
C PRO A 37 8.62 0.46 -12.43
N SER A 38 8.21 1.03 -11.30
CA SER A 38 8.94 2.11 -10.65
C SER A 38 10.19 1.53 -9.97
N PRO A 39 11.29 2.32 -9.84
CA PRO A 39 12.51 1.88 -9.16
C PRO A 39 12.27 1.48 -7.70
N ASP A 40 11.17 1.93 -7.10
CA ASP A 40 10.78 1.62 -5.74
C ASP A 40 10.04 0.27 -5.61
N ARG A 41 9.69 -0.39 -6.72
CA ARG A 41 9.01 -1.68 -6.69
C ARG A 41 10.00 -2.77 -6.32
N VAL A 42 9.62 -3.59 -5.35
CA VAL A 42 10.34 -4.82 -4.98
C VAL A 42 9.44 -6.03 -5.14
N VAL A 43 10.03 -7.21 -5.32
CA VAL A 43 9.29 -8.47 -5.32
C VAL A 43 8.86 -8.78 -3.88
N PRO A 44 7.56 -8.93 -3.59
CA PRO A 44 7.08 -9.34 -2.27
C PRO A 44 7.71 -10.67 -1.84
N HIS A 45 8.10 -10.77 -0.56
CA HIS A 45 8.58 -12.04 -0.01
C HIS A 45 7.46 -13.08 0.11
N CYS A 46 6.26 -12.64 0.48
CA CYS A 46 5.10 -13.52 0.61
C CYS A 46 4.35 -13.60 -0.73
N PRO A 47 4.12 -14.81 -1.29
CA PRO A 47 3.36 -14.97 -2.53
C PRO A 47 1.89 -14.56 -2.39
N LEU A 48 1.35 -14.56 -1.17
CA LEU A 48 -0.03 -14.14 -0.88
C LEU A 48 -0.16 -12.65 -0.55
N ALA A 49 0.91 -11.85 -0.68
CA ALA A 49 0.90 -10.45 -0.23
C ALA A 49 -0.19 -9.60 -0.91
N ALA A 50 -0.51 -9.89 -2.18
CA ALA A 50 -1.54 -9.18 -2.93
C ALA A 50 -2.97 -9.53 -2.51
N ASP A 51 -3.20 -10.76 -2.03
CA ASP A 51 -4.56 -11.31 -1.82
C ASP A 51 -4.95 -11.40 -0.33
N CYS A 52 -3.98 -11.69 0.55
CA CYS A 52 -4.23 -11.94 1.97
C CYS A 52 -4.61 -10.66 2.75
N GLY A 53 -4.26 -9.48 2.24
CA GLY A 53 -4.53 -8.19 2.88
C GLY A 53 -3.69 -7.90 4.14
N GLY A 54 -2.92 -8.87 4.63
CA GLY A 54 -2.08 -8.71 5.82
C GLY A 54 -0.86 -7.80 5.64
N CYS A 55 -0.40 -7.59 4.40
CA CYS A 55 0.78 -6.77 4.09
C CYS A 55 0.57 -5.94 2.82
N GLN A 56 0.08 -4.71 2.98
CA GLN A 56 -0.31 -3.84 1.87
C GLN A 56 0.88 -3.26 1.08
N LEU A 57 2.06 -3.14 1.70
CA LEU A 57 3.21 -2.43 1.11
C LEU A 57 4.40 -3.35 0.79
N GLN A 58 4.25 -4.68 0.83
CA GLN A 58 5.37 -5.59 0.57
C GLN A 58 5.98 -5.45 -0.83
N HIS A 59 5.27 -4.86 -1.79
CA HIS A 59 5.77 -4.58 -3.14
C HIS A 59 6.50 -3.23 -3.25
N VAL A 60 6.70 -2.51 -2.13
CA VAL A 60 7.38 -1.21 -2.04
C VAL A 60 8.67 -1.36 -1.24
N SER A 61 9.77 -0.77 -1.70
CA SER A 61 11.04 -0.74 -0.96
C SER A 61 10.86 -0.14 0.45
N ILE A 62 11.62 -0.63 1.44
CA ILE A 62 11.49 -0.14 2.82
C ILE A 62 11.82 1.36 2.95
N GLU A 63 12.78 1.85 2.16
CA GLU A 63 13.14 3.26 2.11
C GLU A 63 11.96 4.11 1.65
N SER A 64 11.30 3.70 0.57
CA SER A 64 10.12 4.40 0.06
C SER A 64 8.95 4.34 1.01
N GLN A 65 8.74 3.20 1.70
CA GLN A 65 7.73 3.12 2.76
C GLN A 65 7.99 4.13 3.90
N ARG A 66 9.25 4.28 4.35
CA ARG A 66 9.63 5.24 5.39
C ARG A 66 9.45 6.68 4.90
N ARG A 67 9.83 6.97 3.66
CA ARG A 67 9.62 8.28 3.02
C ARG A 67 8.14 8.63 2.95
N TRP A 68 7.29 7.73 2.43
CA TRP A 68 5.84 7.96 2.31
C TRP A 68 5.16 8.17 3.65
N LYS A 69 5.50 7.39 4.69
CA LYS A 69 4.94 7.59 6.04
C LYS A 69 5.30 8.96 6.61
N THR A 70 6.52 9.42 6.36
CA THR A 70 6.97 10.75 6.78
C THR A 70 6.16 11.83 6.07
N THR A 71 6.01 11.72 4.74
CA THR A 71 5.21 12.66 3.93
C THR A 71 3.75 12.67 4.35
N LEU A 72 3.15 11.50 4.62
CA LEU A 72 1.75 11.40 5.03
C LEU A 72 1.48 12.19 6.33
N VAL A 73 2.41 12.13 7.29
CA VAL A 73 2.30 12.91 8.53
C VAL A 73 2.48 14.41 8.25
N GLN A 74 3.44 14.79 7.40
CA GLN A 74 3.64 16.19 7.00
C GLN A 74 2.40 16.79 6.34
N GLU A 75 1.85 16.08 5.34
CA GLU A 75 0.64 16.49 4.62
C GLU A 75 -0.58 16.55 5.55
N GLY A 76 -0.72 15.57 6.44
CA GLY A 76 -1.78 15.55 7.45
C GLY A 76 -1.71 16.76 8.39
N LEU A 77 -0.53 17.10 8.92
CA LEU A 77 -0.36 18.28 9.78
C LEU A 77 -0.63 19.59 9.02
N ALA A 78 -0.13 19.71 7.79
CA ALA A 78 -0.35 20.87 6.94
C ALA A 78 -1.85 21.06 6.63
N GLN A 79 -2.62 19.98 6.43
CA GLN A 79 -4.07 20.05 6.20
C GLN A 79 -4.82 20.66 7.40
N TYR A 80 -4.29 20.54 8.61
CA TYR A 80 -4.83 21.18 9.83
C TYR A 80 -4.19 22.55 10.15
N GLY A 81 -3.38 23.10 9.24
CA GLY A 81 -2.74 24.41 9.41
C GLY A 81 -1.48 24.41 10.27
N LEU A 82 -0.94 23.24 10.61
CA LEU A 82 0.29 23.09 11.39
C LEU A 82 1.51 23.02 10.47
N THR A 83 1.86 24.13 9.82
CA THR A 83 2.91 24.19 8.79
C THR A 83 4.32 24.42 9.33
N ASP A 84 4.45 25.00 10.54
CA ASP A 84 5.76 25.30 11.17
C ASP A 84 6.31 24.15 12.00
N VAL A 85 5.80 22.93 11.80
CA VAL A 85 6.23 21.72 12.54
C VAL A 85 7.19 20.91 11.67
N THR A 86 8.39 20.64 12.21
CA THR A 86 9.33 19.72 11.56
C THR A 86 8.97 18.27 11.88
N VAL A 87 8.60 17.51 10.86
CA VAL A 87 8.38 16.06 10.99
C VAL A 87 9.70 15.33 10.76
N ALA A 88 10.19 14.63 11.79
CA ALA A 88 11.39 13.81 11.68
C ALA A 88 11.17 12.59 10.75
N PRO A 89 12.22 12.07 10.11
CA PRO A 89 12.11 10.87 9.29
C PRO A 89 11.53 9.67 10.05
N THR A 90 10.69 8.88 9.38
CA THR A 90 10.12 7.65 9.95
C THR A 90 11.22 6.68 10.38
N LEU A 91 11.27 6.39 11.68
CA LEU A 91 12.18 5.40 12.26
C LEU A 91 11.73 3.97 11.92
N GLY A 92 12.69 3.04 11.88
CA GLY A 92 12.42 1.63 11.69
C GLY A 92 13.67 0.77 11.89
N THR A 93 13.47 -0.54 11.96
CA THR A 93 14.54 -1.53 11.93
C THR A 93 14.76 -2.03 10.50
N ASP A 94 15.95 -2.54 10.22
CA ASP A 94 16.25 -3.24 8.98
C ASP A 94 15.75 -4.70 9.01
N GLN A 95 15.38 -5.21 10.19
CA GLN A 95 14.63 -6.47 10.32
C GLN A 95 13.17 -6.27 9.91
N THR A 96 12.91 -6.34 8.61
CA THR A 96 11.59 -6.11 8.01
C THR A 96 10.67 -7.32 8.02
N TYR A 97 11.17 -8.51 8.40
CA TYR A 97 10.42 -9.77 8.48
C TYR A 97 10.57 -10.44 9.84
N GLY A 98 9.63 -11.33 10.19
CA GLY A 98 9.64 -12.06 11.46
C GLY A 98 9.37 -11.20 12.71
N TYR A 99 9.04 -9.92 12.54
CA TYR A 99 8.78 -8.99 13.65
C TYR A 99 7.45 -9.27 14.37
N ARG A 100 6.52 -10.00 13.74
CA ARG A 100 5.18 -10.26 14.29
C ARG A 100 5.20 -11.54 15.12
N SER A 101 5.09 -11.41 16.43
CA SER A 101 5.08 -12.53 17.39
C SER A 101 3.74 -13.25 17.54
N LYS A 102 2.64 -12.67 17.02
CA LYS A 102 1.29 -13.24 17.12
C LYS A 102 0.51 -13.09 15.81
N LEU A 103 -0.11 -14.19 15.37
CA LEU A 103 -1.07 -14.24 14.26
C LEU A 103 -2.41 -14.78 14.78
N THR A 104 -3.51 -14.18 14.33
CA THR A 104 -4.86 -14.72 14.54
C THR A 104 -5.45 -15.03 13.18
N PRO A 105 -5.41 -16.29 12.72
CA PRO A 105 -6.08 -16.69 11.49
C PRO A 105 -7.60 -16.59 11.64
N HIS A 106 -8.28 -16.14 10.60
CA HIS A 106 -9.72 -16.29 10.48
C HIS A 106 -10.01 -17.66 9.85
N TYR A 107 -11.00 -18.36 10.39
CA TYR A 107 -11.48 -19.64 9.88
C TYR A 107 -12.99 -19.58 9.72
N ASP A 108 -13.51 -20.28 8.72
CA ASP A 108 -14.95 -20.44 8.56
C ASP A 108 -15.53 -21.20 9.75
N ALA A 109 -16.74 -20.83 10.15
CA ALA A 109 -17.46 -21.58 11.15
C ALA A 109 -17.57 -23.05 10.70
N PRO A 110 -17.36 -24.04 11.61
CA PRO A 110 -17.52 -25.43 11.25
C PRO A 110 -18.94 -25.68 10.72
N ALA A 111 -19.06 -26.52 9.70
CA ALA A 111 -20.36 -26.93 9.19
C ALA A 111 -21.20 -27.50 10.35
N LYS A 112 -22.46 -27.07 10.44
CA LYS A 112 -23.41 -27.66 11.39
C LYS A 112 -23.63 -29.12 10.97
N GLN A 113 -23.40 -30.06 11.90
CA GLN A 113 -23.79 -31.47 11.73
C GLN A 113 -25.31 -31.60 11.61
#